data_AF-A0A093Q0H5-F1
#
_entry.id   AF-A0A093Q0H5-F1
#
_cell.length_a   1.000
_cell.length_b   1.000
_cell.length_c   1.000
_cell.angle_alpha   90.00
_cell.angle_beta   90.00
_cell.angle_gamma   90.00
#
_symmetry.space_group_name_H-M   'P 1'
#
loop_
_entity.id
_entity.type
_entity.pdbx_description
1 polymer ?
#
loop_
_entity_poly.entity_id
_entity_poly.type
_entity_poly.pdbx_seq_one_letter_code
_entity_poly.pdbx_strand_id
1 'polypeptide(L)'
;DCRAWCWHDDECPSKEKCCLSGCDYVCLPPSQDKPGECPKVRPQQISEPCLEKDSCAHDRDCPRQEKCCFSGCAMCCTRPAREHPGECPRPEPCWDPRRRRGSQCLDDSVCRREEKCCDTGCGWEC
;
A
#
# COMPACT_ATOMS: atom_id res chain seq x y z
N ASP A 1 4.31 -34.83 14.70
CA ASP A 1 3.69 -35.35 13.48
C ASP A 1 2.84 -34.23 12.91
N CYS A 2 2.93 -33.97 11.61
CA CYS A 2 2.33 -32.80 10.97
C CYS A 2 1.18 -33.25 10.07
N ARG A 3 0.08 -32.51 10.06
CA ARG A 3 -1.18 -32.90 9.42
C ARG A 3 -1.76 -31.79 8.56
N ALA A 4 -2.27 -32.17 7.39
CA ALA A 4 -3.03 -31.28 6.53
C ALA A 4 -4.53 -31.53 6.68
N TRP A 5 -5.27 -30.48 7.05
CA TRP A 5 -6.74 -30.46 7.13
C TRP A 5 -7.39 -29.81 5.90
N CYS A 6 -6.58 -29.16 5.06
CA CYS A 6 -6.93 -28.60 3.77
C CYS A 6 -5.67 -28.63 2.88
N TRP A 7 -5.83 -28.52 1.57
CA TRP A 7 -4.74 -28.28 0.61
C TRP A 7 -4.96 -27.02 -0.22
N HIS A 8 -6.22 -26.67 -0.44
CA HIS A 8 -6.63 -25.48 -1.19
C HIS A 8 -7.67 -24.65 -0.41
N ASP A 9 -7.78 -23.36 -0.77
CA ASP A 9 -8.71 -22.42 -0.13
C ASP A 9 -10.18 -22.84 -0.31
N ASP A 10 -10.52 -23.53 -1.40
CA ASP A 10 -11.89 -23.99 -1.70
C ASP A 10 -12.37 -25.15 -0.83
N GLU A 11 -11.46 -25.84 -0.13
CA GLU A 11 -11.80 -26.84 0.89
C GLU A 11 -12.24 -26.18 2.21
N CYS A 12 -11.92 -24.90 2.38
CA CYS A 12 -12.17 -24.18 3.62
C CYS A 12 -13.58 -23.58 3.66
N PRO A 13 -14.25 -23.61 4.83
CA PRO A 13 -15.60 -23.10 4.94
C PRO A 13 -15.64 -21.58 4.76
N SER A 14 -16.75 -21.08 4.23
CA SER A 14 -17.01 -19.65 4.07
C SER A 14 -15.97 -18.92 3.19
N LYS A 15 -15.15 -18.03 3.77
CA LYS A 15 -14.11 -17.25 3.09
C LYS A 15 -12.72 -17.51 3.69
N GLU A 16 -12.59 -18.59 4.45
CA GLU A 16 -11.31 -18.99 5.04
C GLU A 16 -10.34 -19.45 3.95
N LYS A 17 -9.05 -19.47 4.30
CA LYS A 17 -7.96 -19.85 3.43
C LYS A 17 -7.12 -20.94 4.05
N CYS A 18 -6.60 -21.83 3.22
CA CYS A 18 -5.74 -22.91 3.68
C CYS A 18 -4.34 -22.37 3.93
N CYS A 19 -3.94 -22.31 5.20
CA CYS A 19 -2.69 -21.70 5.63
C CYS A 19 -1.84 -22.67 6.43
N LEU A 20 -0.51 -22.56 6.29
CA LEU A 20 0.44 -23.25 7.16
C LEU A 20 0.47 -22.59 8.55
N SER A 21 0.17 -23.36 9.59
CA SER A 21 0.23 -22.93 10.98
C SER A 21 1.14 -23.89 11.75
N GLY A 22 2.36 -23.43 12.09
CA GLY A 22 3.41 -24.31 12.59
C GLY A 22 3.85 -25.29 11.50
N CYS A 23 3.43 -26.55 11.60
CA CYS A 23 3.66 -27.54 10.55
C CYS A 23 2.39 -28.16 9.96
N ASP A 24 1.21 -27.73 10.42
CA ASP A 24 -0.08 -28.21 9.95
C ASP A 24 -0.68 -27.26 8.91
N TYR A 25 -1.48 -27.79 7.97
CA TYR A 25 -2.32 -26.98 7.09
C TYR A 25 -3.73 -26.92 7.64
N VAL A 26 -4.21 -25.71 7.91
CA VAL A 26 -5.52 -25.48 8.53
C VAL A 26 -6.24 -24.32 7.85
N CYS A 27 -7.56 -24.37 7.86
CA CYS A 27 -8.41 -23.27 7.41
C CYS A 27 -8.37 -22.16 8.45
N LEU A 28 -7.95 -20.97 8.03
CA LEU A 28 -7.93 -19.78 8.87
C LEU A 28 -8.73 -18.66 8.19
N PRO A 29 -9.41 -17.81 8.97
CA PRO A 29 -9.99 -16.60 8.41
C PRO A 29 -8.88 -15.75 7.76
N PRO A 30 -9.18 -15.04 6.67
CA PRO A 30 -8.22 -14.17 6.04
C PRO A 30 -7.73 -13.13 7.04
N SER A 31 -6.44 -12.83 7.00
CA SER A 31 -5.90 -11.73 7.82
C SER A 31 -6.67 -10.45 7.48
N GLN A 32 -7.19 -9.78 8.50
CA GLN A 32 -7.76 -8.47 8.32
C GLN A 32 -6.63 -7.48 8.07
N ASP A 33 -6.61 -6.88 6.88
CA ASP A 33 -5.74 -5.75 6.61
C ASP A 33 -6.12 -4.59 7.53
N LYS A 34 -5.12 -3.84 7.99
CA LYS A 34 -5.40 -2.67 8.81
C LYS A 34 -6.02 -1.59 7.94
N PRO A 35 -6.98 -0.82 8.48
CA PRO A 35 -7.67 0.21 7.71
C PRO A 35 -6.69 1.30 7.21
N GLY A 36 -7.05 1.90 6.08
CA GLY A 36 -6.25 2.91 5.38
C GLY A 36 -5.35 2.31 4.30
N GLU A 37 -4.80 3.18 3.47
CA GLU A 37 -3.96 2.81 2.33
C GLU A 37 -2.48 3.08 2.61
N CYS A 38 -1.59 2.40 1.89
CA CYS A 38 -0.17 2.71 1.96
C CYS A 38 0.12 4.07 1.29
N PRO A 39 1.01 4.92 1.89
CA PRO A 39 1.49 6.12 1.21
C PRO A 39 2.13 5.74 -0.14
N LYS A 40 1.83 6.50 -1.18
CA LYS A 40 2.41 6.31 -2.50
C LYS A 40 3.87 6.74 -2.46
N VAL A 41 4.74 5.87 -2.96
CA VAL A 41 6.17 6.13 -3.10
C VAL A 41 6.56 6.10 -4.57
N ARG A 42 7.56 6.90 -4.96
CA ARG A 42 8.19 6.71 -6.27
C ARG A 42 9.07 5.47 -6.18
N PRO A 43 8.92 4.48 -7.08
CA PRO A 43 9.87 3.39 -7.17
C PRO A 43 11.25 3.97 -7.40
N GLN A 44 12.24 3.57 -6.59
CA GLN A 44 13.60 4.02 -6.81
C GLN A 44 14.10 3.38 -8.12
N GLN A 45 14.39 4.22 -9.12
CA GLN A 45 15.00 3.80 -10.38
C GLN A 45 16.53 3.78 -10.19
N ILE A 46 17.02 2.94 -9.29
CA ILE A 46 18.45 2.72 -9.09
C ILE A 46 18.89 1.54 -9.95
N SER A 47 20.03 1.70 -10.63
CA SER A 47 20.67 0.62 -11.37
C SER A 47 21.25 -0.45 -10.44
N GLU A 48 21.55 -0.07 -9.20
CA GLU A 48 22.07 -0.97 -8.17
C GLU A 48 20.93 -1.62 -7.39
N PRO A 49 21.03 -2.92 -7.07
CA PRO A 49 20.07 -3.61 -6.22
C PRO A 49 19.95 -2.93 -4.85
N CYS A 50 18.73 -2.67 -4.41
CA CYS A 50 18.46 -2.27 -3.05
C CYS A 50 18.97 -3.32 -2.05
N LEU A 51 19.77 -2.89 -1.06
CA LEU A 51 20.33 -3.77 -0.01
C LEU A 51 19.51 -3.77 1.30
N GLU A 52 18.48 -2.93 1.38
CA GLU A 52 17.58 -2.90 2.54
C GLU A 52 16.73 -4.18 2.58
N LYS A 53 16.45 -4.66 3.78
CA LYS A 53 15.67 -5.88 4.00
C LYS A 53 14.29 -5.53 4.50
N ASP A 54 13.32 -6.35 4.12
CA ASP A 54 11.96 -6.28 4.62
C ASP A 54 11.95 -6.41 6.16
N SER A 55 11.26 -5.48 6.82
CA SER A 55 11.05 -5.49 8.27
C SER A 55 9.68 -6.05 8.66
N CYS A 56 8.78 -6.22 7.69
CA CYS A 56 7.45 -6.80 7.84
C CYS A 56 7.07 -7.52 6.54
N ALA A 57 6.14 -8.46 6.62
CA ALA A 57 5.51 -9.08 5.44
C ALA A 57 4.02 -8.75 5.33
N HIS A 58 3.37 -8.48 6.48
CA HIS A 58 1.95 -8.18 6.57
C HIS A 58 1.70 -7.06 7.58
N ASP A 59 0.55 -6.39 7.46
CA ASP A 59 0.11 -5.34 8.38
C ASP A 59 0.14 -5.79 9.85
N ARG A 60 -0.20 -7.06 10.13
CA ARG A 60 -0.17 -7.65 11.49
C ARG A 60 1.21 -7.69 12.12
N ASP A 61 2.27 -7.68 11.31
CA ASP A 61 3.66 -7.68 11.82
C ASP A 61 4.02 -6.29 12.37
N CYS A 62 3.29 -5.26 11.95
CA CYS A 62 3.51 -3.88 12.35
C CYS A 62 2.77 -3.54 13.66
N PRO A 63 3.31 -2.63 14.47
CA PRO A 63 2.65 -2.21 15.71
C PRO A 63 1.42 -1.34 15.43
N ARG A 64 0.44 -1.35 16.35
CA ARG A 64 -0.73 -0.45 16.32
C ARG A 64 -1.44 -0.48 14.95
N GLN A 65 -1.74 0.69 14.37
CA GLN A 65 -2.37 0.84 13.06
C GLN A 65 -1.38 1.10 11.92
N GLU A 66 -0.10 0.82 12.11
CA GLU A 66 0.88 0.90 11.02
C GLU A 66 0.69 -0.27 10.05
N LYS A 67 0.86 0.02 8.77
CA LYS A 67 0.73 -0.92 7.65
C LYS A 67 2.10 -1.33 7.15
N CYS A 68 2.20 -2.54 6.62
CA CYS A 68 3.40 -3.02 5.97
C CYS A 68 3.39 -2.59 4.50
N CYS A 69 4.17 -1.55 4.18
CA CYS A 69 4.13 -0.92 2.87
C CYS A 69 5.50 -0.92 2.20
N PHE A 70 5.50 -0.96 0.87
CA PHE A 70 6.72 -0.75 0.10
C PHE A 70 7.19 0.71 0.27
N SER A 71 8.40 0.89 0.77
CA SER A 71 9.00 2.21 1.04
C SER A 71 9.90 2.73 -0.09
N GLY A 72 9.87 2.07 -1.25
CA GLY A 72 10.71 2.37 -2.41
C GLY A 72 11.89 1.42 -2.58
N CYS A 73 12.16 0.59 -1.57
CA CYS A 73 13.35 -0.24 -1.47
C CYS A 73 13.02 -1.60 -0.81
N ALA A 74 12.35 -1.57 0.34
CA ALA A 74 11.92 -2.75 1.09
C ALA A 74 10.50 -2.56 1.66
N MET A 75 9.96 -3.59 2.30
CA MET A 75 8.72 -3.56 3.06
C MET A 75 8.96 -3.04 4.48
N CYS A 76 8.32 -1.93 4.83
CA CYS A 76 8.48 -1.28 6.13
C CYS A 76 7.15 -0.93 6.78
N CYS A 77 7.12 -0.98 8.10
CA CYS A 77 5.98 -0.49 8.88
C CYS A 77 5.92 1.04 8.79
N THR A 78 4.81 1.55 8.26
CA THR A 78 4.56 2.99 8.14
C THR A 78 3.13 3.31 8.54
N ARG A 79 2.88 4.58 8.88
CA ARG A 79 1.52 5.04 9.08
C ARG A 79 0.76 5.01 7.75
N PRO A 80 -0.55 4.71 7.76
CA PRO A 80 -1.38 4.84 6.57
C PRO A 80 -1.28 6.25 5.97
N ALA A 81 -1.50 6.35 4.65
CA ALA A 81 -1.59 7.61 3.94
C ALA A 81 -2.60 8.53 4.63
N ARG A 82 -2.24 9.81 4.73
CA ARG A 82 -3.20 10.83 5.17
C ARG A 82 -4.17 11.08 4.03
N GLU A 83 -5.42 11.26 4.38
CA GLU A 83 -6.48 11.77 3.51
C GLU A 83 -6.88 13.13 4.06
N HIS A 84 -6.67 14.19 3.28
CA HIS A 84 -7.08 15.53 3.69
C HIS A 84 -8.54 15.78 3.27
N PRO A 85 -9.30 16.52 4.10
CA PRO A 85 -10.71 16.81 3.83
C PRO A 85 -10.90 17.64 2.55
N GLY A 86 -12.06 17.48 1.92
CA GLY A 86 -12.43 18.19 0.69
C GLY A 86 -12.42 17.30 -0.55
N GLU A 87 -12.67 17.89 -1.71
CA GLU A 87 -12.72 17.20 -3.00
C GLU A 87 -11.79 17.88 -4.00
N CYS A 88 -11.20 17.07 -4.87
CA CYS A 88 -10.41 17.61 -5.97
C CYS A 88 -11.33 18.20 -7.04
N PRO A 89 -10.96 19.35 -7.65
CA PRO A 89 -11.68 19.85 -8.81
C PRO A 89 -11.57 18.85 -9.97
N ARG A 90 -12.51 18.94 -10.91
CA ARG A 90 -12.43 18.15 -12.14
C ARG A 90 -11.16 18.52 -12.91
N PRO A 91 -10.33 17.55 -13.32
CA PRO A 91 -9.12 17.84 -14.09
C PRO A 91 -9.48 18.41 -15.47
N GLU A 92 -8.74 19.44 -15.88
CA GLU A 92 -8.82 19.99 -17.23
C GLU A 92 -7.98 19.14 -18.20
N PRO A 93 -8.42 18.92 -19.45
CA PRO A 93 -7.62 18.18 -20.41
C PRO A 93 -6.24 18.80 -20.63
N CYS A 94 -5.18 17.98 -20.60
CA CYS A 94 -3.82 18.47 -20.85
C CYS A 94 -3.54 18.63 -22.35
N TRP A 95 -4.01 19.75 -22.92
CA TRP A 95 -3.85 20.07 -24.33
C TRP A 95 -2.47 20.62 -24.69
N ASP A 96 -1.75 21.24 -23.74
CA ASP A 96 -0.39 21.76 -23.96
C ASP A 96 0.65 20.85 -23.28
N PRO A 97 1.43 20.07 -24.03
CA PRO A 97 2.50 19.27 -23.45
C PRO A 97 3.53 20.08 -22.68
N ARG A 98 3.69 21.39 -22.96
CA ARG A 98 4.61 22.27 -22.22
C ARG A 98 4.14 22.57 -20.80
N ARG A 99 2.85 22.35 -20.51
CA ARG A 99 2.28 22.47 -19.17
C ARG A 99 2.48 21.21 -18.33
N ARG A 100 2.95 20.10 -18.91
CA ARG A 100 3.35 18.92 -18.12
C ARG A 100 4.56 19.27 -17.28
N ARG A 101 4.30 19.61 -16.02
CA ARG A 101 5.32 19.62 -14.97
C ARG A 101 5.32 18.25 -14.30
N GLY A 102 6.47 17.84 -13.78
CA GLY A 102 6.52 16.66 -12.94
C GLY A 102 5.60 16.84 -11.73
N SER A 103 4.85 15.79 -11.38
CA SER A 103 3.94 15.81 -10.22
C SER A 103 4.67 16.29 -8.96
N GLN A 104 4.06 17.22 -8.25
CA GLN A 104 4.57 17.80 -7.01
C GLN A 104 4.28 16.91 -5.80
N CYS A 105 3.17 16.17 -5.86
CA CYS A 105 2.72 15.24 -4.85
C CYS A 105 2.39 13.87 -5.48
N LEU A 106 2.16 12.88 -4.62
CA LEU A 106 1.72 11.54 -5.01
C LEU A 106 0.38 11.21 -4.33
N ASP A 107 0.26 11.63 -3.08
CA ASP A 107 -0.96 11.64 -2.29
C ASP A 107 -0.91 12.84 -1.31
N ASP A 108 -1.99 13.02 -0.57
CA ASP A 108 -2.21 14.10 0.39
C ASP A 108 -1.13 14.13 1.50
N SER A 109 -0.46 13.01 1.79
CA SER A 109 0.62 12.94 2.80
C SER A 109 1.86 13.73 2.42
N VAL A 110 2.07 13.99 1.12
CA VAL A 110 3.17 14.83 0.62
C VAL A 110 2.82 16.32 0.75
N CYS A 111 1.53 16.64 0.63
CA CYS A 111 1.03 18.01 0.71
C CYS A 111 1.15 18.57 2.14
N ARG A 112 1.35 19.87 2.22
CA ARG A 112 1.41 20.58 3.51
C ARG A 112 0.00 21.03 3.88
N ARG A 113 -0.23 21.25 5.18
CA ARG A 113 -1.56 21.65 5.67
C ARG A 113 -2.61 20.61 5.24
N GLU A 114 -3.89 20.94 5.27
CA GLU A 114 -4.96 20.04 4.83
C GLU A 114 -5.20 20.14 3.30
N GLU A 115 -4.14 20.30 2.51
CA GLU A 115 -4.21 20.40 1.04
C GLU A 115 -4.29 19.02 0.39
N LYS A 116 -5.15 18.87 -0.62
CA LYS A 116 -5.29 17.61 -1.35
C LYS A 116 -4.33 17.55 -2.52
N CYS A 117 -3.76 16.37 -2.76
CA CYS A 117 -2.99 16.08 -3.95
C CYS A 117 -3.94 15.75 -5.10
N CYS A 118 -4.19 16.74 -5.96
CA CYS A 118 -5.20 16.65 -7.00
C CYS A 118 -4.60 16.52 -8.39
N ASP A 119 -5.26 15.74 -9.23
CA ASP A 119 -4.97 15.69 -10.66
C ASP A 119 -5.42 17.01 -11.32
N THR A 120 -4.46 17.71 -11.91
CA THR A 120 -4.70 18.94 -12.68
C THR A 120 -4.93 18.65 -14.17
N GLY A 121 -4.84 17.36 -14.56
CA GLY A 121 -4.81 16.85 -15.92
C GLY A 121 -3.42 16.86 -16.55
N CYS A 122 -2.56 17.81 -16.17
CA CYS A 122 -1.16 17.86 -16.62
C CYS A 122 -0.15 17.34 -15.58
N GLY A 123 -0.62 16.84 -14.44
CA GLY A 123 0.20 16.39 -13.32
C GLY A 123 -0.57 16.48 -12.01
N TRP A 124 0.11 16.19 -10.90
CA TRP A 124 -0.49 16.23 -9.56
C TRP A 124 0.08 17.38 -8.75
N GLU A 125 -0.80 18.19 -8.17
CA GLU A 125 -0.44 19.38 -7.40
C GLU A 125 -1.22 19.40 -6.07
N CYS A 126 -0.57 19.97 -5.05
CA CYS A 126 -1.23 20.55 -3.89
C CYS A 126 -1.60 21.99 -4.30
#